data_AF-A0A7Y3PQ71-F1
#
_entry.id   AF-A0A7Y3PQ71-F1
#
_cell.length_a   1.000
_cell.length_b   1.000
_cell.length_c   1.000
_cell.angle_alpha   90.00
_cell.angle_beta   90.00
_cell.angle_gamma   90.00
#
_symmetry.space_group_name_H-M   'P 1'
#
loop_
_entity.id
_entity.type
_entity.pdbx_description
1 polymer ?
#
loop_
_entity_poly.entity_id
_entity_poly.type
_entity_poly.pdbx_seq_one_letter_code
_entity_poly.pdbx_strand_id
1 'polypeptide(L)'
;MVLRADRQGAAEHGHRITAAIACHVARAGCTVDELTRLLLHPDHEGGRHARNIALRSGQSRALAYIGRVWASASFAVSNTTMLESRHHTYEVLAALRDRIETTPWRGERGRTALRVLRAHLNFAEIAGGPLHHASERQTAEEAGISRTTLRVVYETVLKPRGWLRRLRVGHGREGSTWYLAEGSPDRHSIPVAQSRFRTTQYPPDLALEEWPTSETDTTADLDSTVIGRLMGYDAFARHGLGSAALVIIGALHARAAQTVAELAGSSSVSRATLYRTLRRLADHGLVHHSGETWALAPHALEGFGDRPPEAAPEEIVEPARGWEAVATRHGTAGVASRRKAVHAAERAAYQRALERLSEHRSKAVVIVRDGRQVVVPAPRPDEVPTAWHAPDGCVLDPVTGSAAPDWRIATDGRLILITPADQRSYDELAAAHAEARSEWECAT
;
A
#
# COMPACT_ATOMS: atom_id res chain seq x y z
N MET A 1 -2.97 8.26 -34.93
CA MET A 1 -2.02 7.71 -33.92
C MET A 1 -2.75 6.94 -32.79
N VAL A 2 -3.82 6.19 -33.09
CA VAL A 2 -4.72 5.56 -32.09
C VAL A 2 -4.68 4.02 -32.15
N LEU A 3 -4.46 3.41 -33.33
CA LEU A 3 -4.30 1.96 -33.53
C LEU A 3 -3.15 1.28 -32.75
N ARG A 4 -2.21 2.06 -32.18
CA ARG A 4 -1.12 1.53 -31.36
C ARG A 4 -1.56 1.24 -29.93
N ALA A 5 -2.59 1.90 -29.40
CA ALA A 5 -3.02 1.76 -28.01
C ALA A 5 -3.86 0.49 -27.77
N ASP A 6 -4.82 0.17 -28.63
CA ASP A 6 -5.66 -1.05 -28.48
C ASP A 6 -4.84 -2.32 -28.70
N ARG A 7 -3.93 -2.30 -29.69
CA ARG A 7 -2.98 -3.40 -29.92
C ARG A 7 -2.02 -3.60 -28.74
N GLN A 8 -1.68 -2.53 -28.04
CA GLN A 8 -0.85 -2.58 -26.84
C GLN A 8 -1.64 -3.20 -25.67
N GLY A 9 -2.91 -2.85 -25.49
CA GLY A 9 -3.78 -3.43 -24.46
C GLY A 9 -4.01 -4.94 -24.62
N ALA A 10 -4.32 -5.39 -25.84
CA ALA A 10 -4.49 -6.81 -26.15
C ALA A 10 -3.18 -7.61 -26.02
N ALA A 11 -2.04 -7.01 -26.39
CA ALA A 11 -0.72 -7.62 -26.21
C ALA A 11 -0.33 -7.72 -24.72
N GLU A 12 -0.63 -6.71 -23.91
CA GLU A 12 -0.39 -6.70 -22.46
C GLU A 12 -1.29 -7.71 -21.73
N HIS A 13 -2.56 -7.85 -22.15
CA HIS A 13 -3.44 -8.88 -21.63
C HIS A 13 -2.94 -10.29 -21.98
N GLY A 14 -2.60 -10.53 -23.25
CA GLY A 14 -2.03 -11.80 -23.71
C GLY A 14 -0.71 -12.15 -23.02
N HIS A 15 0.14 -11.16 -22.76
CA HIS A 15 1.35 -11.33 -21.97
C HIS A 15 1.06 -11.74 -20.52
N ARG A 16 0.09 -11.09 -19.85
CA ARG A 16 -0.30 -11.42 -18.47
C ARG A 16 -0.83 -12.85 -18.35
N ILE A 17 -1.65 -13.30 -19.30
CA ILE A 17 -2.15 -14.69 -19.33
C ILE A 17 -0.98 -15.66 -19.51
N THR A 18 -0.09 -15.39 -20.47
CA THR A 18 1.09 -16.24 -20.73
C THR A 18 1.99 -16.34 -19.48
N ALA A 19 2.21 -15.21 -18.80
CA ALA A 19 3.00 -15.17 -17.57
C ALA A 19 2.33 -15.93 -16.42
N ALA A 20 1.01 -15.83 -16.26
CA ALA A 20 0.27 -16.58 -15.25
C ALA A 20 0.37 -18.10 -15.47
N ILE A 21 0.23 -18.55 -16.71
CA ILE A 21 0.40 -19.96 -17.10
C ILE A 21 1.84 -20.42 -16.84
N ALA A 22 2.83 -19.61 -17.22
CA ALA A 22 4.24 -19.92 -16.95
C ALA A 22 4.54 -20.06 -15.45
N CYS A 23 3.97 -19.19 -14.60
CA CYS A 23 4.08 -19.32 -13.14
C CYS A 23 3.42 -20.59 -12.62
N HIS A 24 2.26 -20.98 -13.17
CA HIS A 24 1.60 -22.22 -12.79
C HIS A 24 2.42 -23.47 -13.19
N VAL A 25 2.91 -23.52 -14.42
CA VAL A 25 3.76 -24.61 -14.93
C VAL A 25 5.06 -24.71 -14.11
N ALA A 26 5.70 -23.57 -13.79
CA ALA A 26 6.87 -23.54 -12.93
C ALA A 26 6.58 -24.05 -11.50
N ARG A 27 5.42 -23.71 -10.93
CA ARG A 27 4.99 -24.22 -9.60
C ARG A 27 4.69 -25.72 -9.61
N ALA A 28 4.22 -26.26 -10.72
CA ALA A 28 4.01 -27.69 -10.89
C ALA A 28 5.32 -28.49 -11.07
N GLY A 29 6.48 -27.83 -11.07
CA GLY A 29 7.79 -28.48 -11.24
C GLY A 29 8.09 -28.87 -12.69
N CYS A 30 7.33 -28.36 -13.65
CA CYS A 30 7.52 -28.64 -15.08
C CYS A 30 8.68 -27.82 -15.67
N THR A 31 8.98 -28.06 -16.94
CA THR A 31 10.09 -27.50 -17.71
C THR A 31 9.65 -26.45 -18.72
N VAL A 32 10.61 -25.67 -19.23
CA VAL A 32 10.37 -24.70 -20.33
C VAL A 32 9.85 -25.38 -21.60
N ASP A 33 10.24 -26.63 -21.86
CA ASP A 33 9.80 -27.39 -23.02
C ASP A 33 8.33 -27.81 -22.90
N GLU A 34 7.89 -28.14 -21.69
CA GLU A 34 6.47 -28.39 -21.38
C GLU A 34 5.64 -27.12 -21.52
N LEU A 35 6.13 -25.99 -21.01
CA LEU A 35 5.48 -24.69 -21.23
C LEU A 35 5.38 -24.37 -22.73
N THR A 36 6.45 -24.60 -23.48
CA THR A 36 6.51 -24.34 -24.92
C THR A 36 5.50 -25.19 -25.68
N ARG A 37 5.42 -26.49 -25.38
CA ARG A 37 4.41 -27.40 -25.95
C ARG A 37 2.99 -26.92 -25.62
N LEU A 38 2.74 -26.53 -24.38
CA LEU A 38 1.43 -26.05 -23.92
C LEU A 38 1.00 -24.76 -24.65
N LEU A 39 1.88 -23.75 -24.72
CA LEU A 39 1.53 -22.44 -25.31
C LEU A 39 1.43 -22.50 -26.84
N LEU A 40 2.14 -23.42 -27.50
CA LEU A 40 2.07 -23.58 -28.95
C LEU A 40 0.99 -24.57 -29.39
N HIS A 41 0.34 -25.27 -28.46
CA HIS A 41 -0.77 -26.16 -28.78
C HIS A 41 -1.94 -25.37 -29.40
N PRO A 42 -2.48 -25.78 -30.56
CA PRO A 42 -3.49 -25.00 -31.30
C PRO A 42 -4.75 -24.72 -30.48
N ASP A 43 -5.18 -25.71 -29.69
CA ASP A 43 -6.42 -25.64 -28.91
C ASP A 43 -6.25 -25.00 -27.52
N HIS A 44 -5.02 -24.66 -27.12
CA HIS A 44 -4.80 -24.06 -25.80
C HIS A 44 -4.98 -22.54 -25.87
N GLU A 45 -6.11 -22.03 -25.40
CA GLU A 45 -6.46 -20.62 -25.51
C GLU A 45 -5.48 -19.67 -24.84
N GLY A 46 -4.91 -20.09 -23.71
CA GLY A 46 -3.87 -19.34 -23.01
C GLY A 46 -2.57 -19.12 -23.81
N GLY A 47 -2.37 -19.89 -24.89
CA GLY A 47 -1.22 -19.79 -25.78
C GLY A 47 -1.43 -18.87 -27.00
N ARG A 48 -2.64 -18.31 -27.18
CA ARG A 48 -3.03 -17.52 -28.36
C ARG A 48 -2.06 -16.37 -28.64
N HIS A 49 -1.55 -15.71 -27.59
CA HIS A 49 -0.56 -14.63 -27.74
C HIS A 49 0.79 -15.13 -28.28
N ALA A 50 1.31 -16.23 -27.75
CA ALA A 50 2.55 -16.83 -28.22
C ALA A 50 2.44 -17.35 -29.67
N ARG A 51 1.29 -17.97 -30.03
CA ARG A 51 0.99 -18.38 -31.41
C ARG A 51 0.88 -17.19 -32.35
N ASN A 52 0.28 -16.08 -31.93
CA ASN A 52 0.25 -14.85 -32.73
C ASN A 52 1.65 -14.26 -32.97
N ILE A 53 2.56 -14.36 -32.00
CA ILE A 53 3.97 -14.00 -32.20
C ILE A 53 4.63 -14.95 -33.21
N ALA A 54 4.37 -16.25 -33.13
CA ALA A 54 4.90 -17.23 -34.07
C ALA A 54 4.44 -16.96 -35.51
N LEU A 55 3.15 -16.68 -35.69
CA LEU A 55 2.55 -16.36 -37.00
C LEU A 55 3.06 -15.03 -37.58
N ARG A 56 3.22 -14.00 -36.75
CA ARG A 56 3.62 -12.65 -37.21
C ARG A 56 5.13 -12.44 -37.34
N SER A 57 5.92 -13.09 -36.49
CA SER A 57 7.35 -12.81 -36.31
C SER A 57 8.23 -14.06 -36.42
N GLY A 58 7.64 -15.21 -36.74
CA GLY A 58 8.35 -16.47 -36.88
C GLY A 58 8.50 -17.25 -35.57
N GLN A 59 8.65 -18.56 -35.72
CA GLN A 59 8.73 -19.52 -34.63
C GLN A 59 9.86 -19.19 -33.63
N SER A 60 11.04 -18.83 -34.14
CA SER A 60 12.20 -18.51 -33.30
C SER A 60 11.95 -17.32 -32.36
N ARG A 61 11.18 -16.31 -32.80
CA ARG A 61 10.80 -15.17 -31.94
C ARG A 61 9.81 -15.57 -30.85
N ALA A 62 8.87 -16.47 -31.16
CA ALA A 62 7.92 -16.99 -30.18
C ALA A 62 8.63 -17.82 -29.10
N LEU A 63 9.56 -18.70 -29.50
CA LEU A 63 10.37 -19.48 -28.56
C LEU A 63 11.22 -18.57 -27.66
N ALA A 64 11.87 -17.56 -28.22
CA ALA A 64 12.65 -16.59 -27.42
C ALA A 64 11.76 -15.78 -26.46
N TYR A 65 10.52 -15.46 -26.85
CA TYR A 65 9.54 -14.82 -25.98
C TYR A 65 9.13 -15.74 -24.82
N ILE A 66 8.76 -16.99 -25.12
CA ILE A 66 8.39 -18.00 -24.12
C ILE A 66 9.55 -18.21 -23.14
N GLY A 67 10.78 -18.32 -23.62
CA GLY A 67 11.98 -18.46 -22.77
C GLY A 67 12.18 -17.29 -21.80
N ARG A 68 11.92 -16.03 -22.23
CA ARG A 68 11.97 -14.87 -21.33
C ARG A 68 10.86 -14.89 -20.27
N VAL A 69 9.64 -15.25 -20.68
CA VAL A 69 8.51 -15.37 -19.75
C VAL A 69 8.78 -16.48 -18.73
N TRP A 70 9.32 -17.61 -19.18
CA TRP A 70 9.75 -18.72 -18.32
C TRP A 70 10.78 -18.27 -17.29
N ALA A 71 11.88 -17.63 -17.73
CA ALA A 71 12.92 -17.16 -16.80
C ALA A 71 12.35 -16.21 -15.74
N SER A 72 11.46 -15.28 -16.15
CA SER A 72 10.78 -14.38 -15.22
C SER A 72 9.82 -15.13 -14.28
N ALA A 73 9.11 -16.14 -14.76
CA ALA A 73 8.16 -16.92 -13.98
C ALA A 73 8.88 -17.84 -12.99
N SER A 74 9.91 -18.58 -13.41
CA SER A 74 10.73 -19.41 -12.53
C SER A 74 11.40 -18.59 -11.45
N PHE A 75 11.95 -17.41 -11.79
CA PHE A 75 12.49 -16.48 -10.80
C PHE A 75 11.41 -15.98 -9.83
N ALA A 76 10.21 -15.65 -10.31
CA ALA A 76 9.13 -15.23 -9.44
C ALA A 76 8.70 -16.37 -8.50
N VAL A 77 8.56 -17.59 -9.01
CA VAL A 77 8.16 -18.77 -8.24
C VAL A 77 9.21 -19.14 -7.19
N SER A 78 10.50 -19.16 -7.55
CA SER A 78 11.58 -19.45 -6.61
C SER A 78 11.69 -18.44 -5.47
N ASN A 79 11.18 -17.22 -5.69
CA ASN A 79 11.14 -16.15 -4.70
C ASN A 79 9.75 -15.99 -4.04
N THR A 80 8.82 -16.93 -4.24
CA THR A 80 7.50 -16.91 -3.60
C THR A 80 7.20 -18.24 -2.91
N THR A 81 6.89 -18.18 -1.63
CA THR A 81 6.47 -19.34 -0.84
C THR A 81 5.07 -19.79 -1.25
N MET A 82 4.89 -21.10 -1.48
CA MET A 82 3.59 -21.69 -1.77
C MET A 82 2.82 -21.88 -0.47
N LEU A 83 1.62 -21.30 -0.38
CA LEU A 83 0.74 -21.47 0.79
C LEU A 83 -0.15 -22.70 0.60
N GLU A 84 0.26 -23.84 1.17
CA GLU A 84 -0.46 -25.11 1.05
C GLU A 84 -1.68 -25.21 1.99
N SER A 85 -1.68 -24.44 3.08
CA SER A 85 -2.75 -24.46 4.07
C SER A 85 -2.87 -23.15 4.85
N ARG A 86 -4.00 -23.00 5.57
CA ARG A 86 -4.20 -21.89 6.51
C ARG A 86 -3.18 -21.92 7.65
N HIS A 87 -2.72 -23.09 8.09
CA HIS A 87 -1.67 -23.23 9.11
C HIS A 87 -0.34 -22.67 8.61
N HIS A 88 0.05 -23.03 7.38
CA HIS A 88 1.25 -22.52 6.74
C HIS A 88 1.21 -20.99 6.56
N THR A 89 0.02 -20.42 6.43
CA THR A 89 -0.13 -18.96 6.37
C THR A 89 0.18 -18.29 7.71
N TYR A 90 -0.17 -18.92 8.84
CA TYR A 90 0.22 -18.44 10.16
C TYR A 90 1.73 -18.56 10.39
N GLU A 91 2.36 -19.64 9.92
CA GLU A 91 3.83 -19.81 9.95
C GLU A 91 4.54 -18.70 9.16
N VAL A 92 4.06 -18.38 7.95
CA VAL A 92 4.62 -17.30 7.13
C VAL A 92 4.46 -15.93 7.81
N LEU A 93 3.31 -15.66 8.44
CA LEU A 93 3.11 -14.42 9.20
C LEU A 93 3.98 -14.35 10.46
N ALA A 94 4.23 -15.48 11.12
CA ALA A 94 5.17 -15.58 12.24
C ALA A 94 6.61 -15.31 11.78
N ALA A 95 7.06 -15.95 10.71
CA ALA A 95 8.38 -15.70 10.13
C ALA A 95 8.55 -14.24 9.68
N LEU A 96 7.51 -13.63 9.08
CA LEU A 96 7.50 -12.21 8.75
C LEU A 96 7.62 -11.32 10.00
N ARG A 97 6.99 -11.70 11.10
CA ARG A 97 7.11 -11.01 12.38
C ARG A 97 8.55 -11.09 12.90
N ASP A 98 9.11 -12.29 13.00
CA ASP A 98 10.49 -12.52 13.46
C ASP A 98 11.48 -11.72 12.62
N ARG A 99 11.24 -11.64 11.30
CA ARG A 99 12.08 -10.87 10.39
C ARG A 99 11.97 -9.35 10.61
N ILE A 100 10.77 -8.84 10.92
CA ILE A 100 10.57 -7.44 11.29
C ILE A 100 11.26 -7.13 12.62
N GLU A 101 11.18 -8.04 13.59
CA GLU A 101 11.74 -7.91 14.93
C GLU A 101 13.27 -7.91 14.93
N THR A 102 13.87 -8.73 14.06
CA THR A 102 15.33 -8.81 13.92
C THR A 102 15.96 -7.72 13.04
N THR A 103 15.13 -6.94 12.33
CA THR A 103 15.61 -5.88 11.42
C THR A 103 15.98 -4.60 12.18
N PRO A 104 17.17 -4.01 11.95
CA PRO A 104 17.56 -2.76 12.60
C PRO A 104 16.83 -1.53 12.02
N TRP A 105 15.84 -1.02 12.76
CA TRP A 105 15.01 0.14 12.38
C TRP A 105 15.62 1.49 12.77
N ARG A 106 16.80 1.80 12.21
CA ARG A 106 17.59 2.97 12.58
C ARG A 106 16.89 4.31 12.27
N GLY A 107 17.02 5.26 13.19
CA GLY A 107 16.55 6.64 13.05
C GLY A 107 15.03 6.84 13.17
N GLU A 108 14.56 8.07 13.06
CA GLU A 108 13.13 8.39 13.16
C GLU A 108 12.29 7.75 12.04
N ARG A 109 12.79 7.77 10.80
CA ARG A 109 12.11 7.16 9.66
C ARG A 109 12.02 5.63 9.79
N GLY A 110 13.08 4.97 10.27
CA GLY A 110 13.07 3.53 10.54
C GLY A 110 12.03 3.14 11.58
N ARG A 111 12.01 3.84 12.73
CA ARG A 111 10.99 3.60 13.78
C ARG A 111 9.56 3.87 13.31
N THR A 112 9.38 4.85 12.44
CA THR A 112 8.06 5.11 11.83
C THR A 112 7.68 4.01 10.85
N ALA A 113 8.64 3.49 10.06
CA ALA A 113 8.44 2.36 9.17
C ALA A 113 8.05 1.08 9.93
N LEU A 114 8.67 0.80 11.08
CA LEU A 114 8.30 -0.29 11.98
C LEU A 114 6.82 -0.20 12.42
N ARG A 115 6.36 0.98 12.87
CA ARG A 115 4.95 1.18 13.25
C ARG A 115 3.99 0.89 12.08
N VAL A 116 4.35 1.36 10.89
CA VAL A 116 3.54 1.14 9.68
C VAL A 116 3.53 -0.35 9.29
N LEU A 117 4.67 -1.04 9.37
CA LEU A 117 4.71 -2.48 9.11
C LEU A 117 3.94 -3.27 10.14
N ARG A 118 3.97 -2.89 11.41
CA ARG A 118 3.16 -3.53 12.44
C ARG A 118 1.67 -3.36 12.17
N ALA A 119 1.23 -2.19 11.71
CA ALA A 119 -0.14 -1.98 11.25
C ALA A 119 -0.52 -2.89 10.07
N HIS A 120 0.36 -3.01 9.07
CA HIS A 120 0.12 -3.93 7.94
C HIS A 120 0.14 -5.40 8.33
N LEU A 121 1.00 -5.79 9.27
CA LEU A 121 1.03 -7.14 9.83
C LEU A 121 -0.27 -7.47 10.56
N ASN A 122 -0.83 -6.52 11.35
CA ASN A 122 -2.15 -6.68 11.96
C ASN A 122 -3.25 -6.90 10.90
N PHE A 123 -3.26 -6.10 9.83
CA PHE A 123 -4.22 -6.31 8.73
C PHE A 123 -4.03 -7.64 8.00
N ALA A 124 -2.79 -8.09 7.83
CA ALA A 124 -2.47 -9.38 7.23
C ALA A 124 -2.93 -10.54 8.12
N GLU A 125 -2.73 -10.44 9.43
CA GLU A 125 -3.22 -11.41 10.43
C GLU A 125 -4.75 -11.51 10.40
N ILE A 126 -5.46 -10.37 10.34
CA ILE A 126 -6.93 -10.33 10.23
C ILE A 126 -7.40 -10.92 8.89
N ALA A 127 -6.71 -10.61 7.79
CA ALA A 127 -7.03 -11.14 6.47
C ALA A 127 -6.68 -12.63 6.31
N GLY A 128 -5.91 -13.20 7.25
CA GLY A 128 -5.45 -14.58 7.21
C GLY A 128 -4.36 -14.81 6.17
N GLY A 129 -3.55 -13.79 5.85
CA GLY A 129 -2.38 -13.93 4.98
C GLY A 129 -1.72 -12.61 4.56
N PRO A 130 -0.55 -12.68 3.88
CA PRO A 130 0.23 -11.48 3.51
C PRO A 130 -0.50 -10.52 2.56
N LEU A 131 -1.44 -11.05 1.77
CA LEU A 131 -2.34 -10.27 0.92
C LEU A 131 -3.51 -9.73 1.76
N HIS A 132 -3.65 -8.42 1.82
CA HIS A 132 -4.70 -7.79 2.63
C HIS A 132 -5.18 -6.46 2.02
N HIS A 133 -6.32 -5.99 2.52
CA HIS A 133 -6.90 -4.70 2.12
C HIS A 133 -6.73 -3.67 3.22
N ALA A 134 -6.18 -2.51 2.88
CA ALA A 134 -6.07 -1.39 3.80
C ALA A 134 -6.08 -0.06 3.05
N SER A 135 -6.85 0.90 3.57
CA SER A 135 -6.75 2.28 3.09
C SER A 135 -5.55 2.99 3.74
N GLU A 136 -4.89 3.90 3.04
CA GLU A 136 -3.78 4.68 3.61
C GLU A 136 -4.17 5.38 4.92
N ARG A 137 -5.44 5.78 5.03
CA ARG A 137 -5.94 6.43 6.23
C ARG A 137 -6.07 5.48 7.40
N GLN A 138 -6.69 4.32 7.17
CA GLN A 138 -6.82 3.26 8.17
C GLN A 138 -5.44 2.82 8.67
N THR A 139 -4.48 2.66 7.76
CA THR A 139 -3.09 2.36 8.14
C THR A 139 -2.46 3.48 8.96
N ALA A 140 -2.68 4.75 8.61
CA ALA A 140 -2.13 5.87 9.37
C ALA A 140 -2.73 5.95 10.79
N GLU A 141 -4.02 5.69 10.93
CA GLU A 141 -4.72 5.61 12.22
C GLU A 141 -4.16 4.47 13.08
N GLU A 142 -4.08 3.28 12.51
CA GLU A 142 -3.55 2.09 13.18
C GLU A 142 -2.09 2.29 13.62
N ALA A 143 -1.25 2.83 12.73
CA ALA A 143 0.13 3.13 13.05
C ALA A 143 0.29 4.34 13.99
N GLY A 144 -0.78 5.08 14.30
CA GLY A 144 -0.77 6.26 15.16
C GLY A 144 -0.01 7.46 14.58
N ILE A 145 0.10 7.58 13.25
CA ILE A 145 0.80 8.67 12.55
C ILE A 145 -0.14 9.48 11.64
N SER A 146 0.38 10.51 10.96
CA SER A 146 -0.38 11.26 9.96
C SER A 146 -0.33 10.56 8.59
N ARG A 147 -1.34 10.80 7.75
CA ARG A 147 -1.38 10.27 6.37
C ARG A 147 -0.20 10.76 5.51
N THR A 148 0.25 11.99 5.71
CA THR A 148 1.42 12.54 4.98
C THR A 148 2.70 11.82 5.39
N THR A 149 2.89 11.59 6.70
CA THR A 149 4.01 10.79 7.21
C THR A 149 3.99 9.37 6.66
N LEU A 150 2.82 8.72 6.62
CA LEU A 150 2.66 7.37 6.06
C LEU A 150 3.12 7.31 4.59
N ARG A 151 2.67 8.24 3.75
CA ARG A 151 3.06 8.29 2.33
C ARG A 151 4.56 8.43 2.15
N VAL A 152 5.20 9.30 2.93
CA VAL A 152 6.66 9.46 2.91
C VAL A 152 7.35 8.13 3.24
N VAL A 153 6.88 7.41 4.27
CA VAL A 153 7.45 6.12 4.68
C VAL A 153 7.26 5.04 3.62
N TYR A 154 6.10 4.99 2.96
CA TYR A 154 5.87 4.08 1.83
C TYR A 154 6.90 4.27 0.72
N GLU A 155 7.09 5.51 0.27
CA GLU A 155 7.94 5.80 -0.88
C GLU A 155 9.43 5.78 -0.56
N THR A 156 9.82 6.08 0.68
CA THR A 156 11.24 6.22 1.03
C THR A 156 11.84 5.00 1.72
N VAL A 157 11.03 4.16 2.37
CA VAL A 157 11.53 3.00 3.14
C VAL A 157 10.86 1.71 2.69
N LEU A 158 9.54 1.60 2.80
CA LEU A 158 8.87 0.31 2.74
C LEU A 158 8.82 -0.30 1.32
N LYS A 159 8.46 0.49 0.30
CA LYS A 159 8.46 0.01 -1.08
C LYS A 159 9.88 -0.18 -1.64
N PRO A 160 10.83 0.78 -1.49
CA PRO A 160 12.18 0.61 -2.04
C PRO A 160 12.93 -0.57 -1.44
N ARG A 161 12.71 -0.86 -0.15
CA ARG A 161 13.32 -2.00 0.55
C ARG A 161 12.50 -3.29 0.45
N GLY A 162 11.44 -3.31 -0.36
CA GLY A 162 10.69 -4.54 -0.67
C GLY A 162 9.83 -5.09 0.46
N TRP A 163 9.58 -4.35 1.53
CA TRP A 163 8.72 -4.79 2.63
C TRP A 163 7.23 -4.77 2.28
N LEU A 164 6.83 -3.83 1.41
CA LEU A 164 5.44 -3.62 1.08
C LEU A 164 5.25 -3.36 -0.40
N ARG A 165 4.30 -4.08 -1.01
CA ARG A 165 3.92 -3.90 -2.42
C ARG A 165 2.45 -3.54 -2.52
N ARG A 166 2.13 -2.45 -3.22
CA ARG A 166 0.75 -2.10 -3.57
C ARG A 166 0.39 -2.79 -4.87
N LEU A 167 -0.55 -3.73 -4.82
CA LEU A 167 -0.99 -4.48 -5.99
C LEU A 167 -2.13 -3.77 -6.73
N ARG A 168 -3.07 -3.18 -5.97
CA ARG A 168 -4.19 -2.41 -6.51
C ARG A 168 -4.39 -1.14 -5.70
N VAL A 169 -4.58 -0.02 -6.39
CA VAL A 169 -5.01 1.23 -5.74
C VAL A 169 -6.51 1.11 -5.45
N GLY A 170 -6.87 1.31 -4.20
CA GLY A 170 -8.28 1.34 -3.77
C GLY A 170 -8.97 2.61 -4.25
N HIS A 171 -10.25 2.50 -4.63
CA HIS A 171 -11.06 3.62 -5.08
C HIS A 171 -12.38 3.68 -4.31
N GLY A 172 -12.83 4.90 -3.95
CA GLY A 172 -14.11 5.12 -3.29
C GLY A 172 -14.24 4.40 -1.94
N ARG A 173 -15.05 3.34 -1.90
CA ARG A 173 -15.32 2.52 -0.70
C ARG A 173 -14.30 1.39 -0.49
N GLU A 174 -13.46 1.11 -1.48
CA GLU A 174 -12.50 -0.01 -1.43
C GLU A 174 -11.11 0.45 -0.95
N GLY A 175 -10.55 -0.30 0.00
CA GLY A 175 -9.15 -0.15 0.42
C GLY A 175 -8.18 -0.55 -0.69
N SER A 176 -6.93 -0.09 -0.61
CA SER A 176 -5.89 -0.58 -1.53
C SER A 176 -5.55 -2.03 -1.20
N THR A 177 -5.24 -2.83 -2.21
CA THR A 177 -4.74 -4.20 -2.03
C THR A 177 -3.23 -4.15 -1.86
N TRP A 178 -2.76 -4.68 -0.75
CA TRP A 178 -1.35 -4.71 -0.35
C TRP A 178 -0.87 -6.14 -0.18
N TYR A 179 0.42 -6.32 -0.42
CA TYR A 179 1.13 -7.56 -0.13
C TYR A 179 2.31 -7.24 0.80
N LEU A 180 2.34 -7.92 1.95
CA LEU A 180 3.44 -7.88 2.90
C LEU A 180 4.51 -8.89 2.48
N ALA A 181 5.76 -8.45 2.37
CA ALA A 181 6.89 -9.29 1.95
C ALA A 181 8.02 -9.21 2.98
N GLU A 182 9.00 -10.10 2.85
CA GLU A 182 10.11 -10.29 3.80
C GLU A 182 11.17 -9.17 3.80
N GLY A 183 11.00 -8.16 2.93
CA GLY A 183 12.01 -7.15 2.67
C GLY A 183 13.18 -7.71 1.84
N SER A 184 13.93 -6.83 1.19
CA SER A 184 15.16 -7.21 0.49
C SER A 184 16.36 -6.89 1.38
N PRO A 185 17.27 -7.85 1.63
CA PRO A 185 18.52 -7.59 2.34
C PRO A 185 19.49 -6.71 1.53
N ASP A 186 19.27 -6.52 0.21
CA ASP A 186 20.33 -6.13 -0.72
C ASP A 186 19.97 -4.94 -1.64
N ARG A 187 19.39 -3.88 -1.07
CA ARG A 187 19.37 -2.54 -1.71
C ARG A 187 20.02 -1.51 -0.81
N HIS A 188 21.30 -1.72 -0.50
CA HIS A 188 22.19 -0.59 -0.25
C HIS A 188 22.63 -0.04 -1.60
N SER A 189 22.64 1.30 -1.74
CA SER A 189 23.06 2.07 -2.91
C SER A 189 22.15 2.05 -4.17
N ILE A 190 21.10 2.86 -4.15
CA ILE A 190 20.94 3.86 -5.23
C ILE A 190 20.81 5.23 -4.55
N PRO A 191 21.76 6.16 -4.74
CA PRO A 191 21.65 7.50 -4.20
C PRO A 191 20.62 8.27 -5.02
N VAL A 192 19.49 8.65 -4.41
CA VAL A 192 18.68 9.75 -4.94
C VAL A 192 18.98 10.97 -4.08
N ALA A 193 19.42 12.01 -4.79
CA ALA A 193 19.99 13.24 -4.30
C ALA A 193 19.18 13.94 -3.20
N GLN A 194 19.94 14.68 -2.40
CA GLN A 194 19.54 15.46 -1.24
C GLN A 194 18.48 16.55 -1.51
N SER A 195 17.75 16.86 -0.44
CA SER A 195 17.41 18.20 0.06
C SER A 195 16.49 19.11 -0.76
N ARG A 196 15.31 19.39 -0.17
CA ARG A 196 14.75 20.75 -0.07
C ARG A 196 13.93 20.87 1.21
N PHE A 197 14.57 21.01 2.37
CA PHE A 197 14.04 21.69 3.57
C PHE A 197 15.19 21.82 4.59
N ARG A 198 16.13 22.72 4.31
CA ARG A 198 16.99 23.33 5.34
C ARG A 198 16.29 24.60 5.78
N THR A 199 15.86 24.66 7.03
CA THR A 199 15.59 25.94 7.72
C THR A 199 16.62 26.09 8.82
N THR A 200 17.54 27.02 8.56
CA THR A 200 18.14 28.00 9.48
C THR A 200 18.44 27.56 10.92
N GLN A 201 19.72 27.31 11.25
CA GLN A 201 20.53 28.16 12.15
C GLN A 201 21.87 27.46 12.50
N TYR A 202 22.96 28.21 12.27
CA TYR A 202 24.34 28.06 12.77
C TYR A 202 25.16 26.78 12.46
N PRO A 203 26.45 26.92 12.10
CA PRO A 203 27.32 25.78 11.76
C PRO A 203 27.77 25.07 13.04
N PRO A 204 27.69 23.73 13.15
CA PRO A 204 28.35 23.04 14.22
C PRO A 204 29.84 22.90 13.90
N ASP A 205 30.62 23.22 14.92
CA ASP A 205 32.02 22.94 15.14
C ASP A 205 32.46 21.57 14.57
N LEU A 206 33.56 21.54 13.80
CA LEU A 206 34.10 20.33 13.16
C LEU A 206 34.65 19.30 14.16
N ALA A 207 34.62 19.60 15.46
CA ALA A 207 35.07 18.71 16.54
C ALA A 207 33.98 17.73 17.06
N LEU A 208 32.76 17.77 16.51
CA LEU A 208 31.67 16.85 16.83
C LEU A 208 31.17 16.10 15.57
N GLU A 209 32.08 15.69 14.68
CA GLU A 209 31.76 14.58 13.79
C GLU A 209 31.43 13.37 14.68
N GLU A 210 30.13 13.04 14.77
CA GLU A 210 29.65 11.75 15.28
C GLU A 210 30.44 10.67 14.57
N TRP A 211 31.43 10.12 15.26
CA TRP A 211 32.16 8.95 14.82
C TRP A 211 31.12 7.91 14.37
N PRO A 212 31.14 7.45 13.10
CA PRO A 212 30.41 6.25 12.74
C PRO A 212 31.22 5.10 13.35
N THR A 213 31.09 4.87 14.66
CA THR A 213 31.62 3.65 15.25
C THR A 213 30.85 2.49 14.63
N SER A 214 31.56 1.71 13.82
CA SER A 214 31.19 0.37 13.34
C SER A 214 31.14 -0.61 14.51
N GLU A 215 30.24 -0.38 15.47
CA GLU A 215 30.13 -1.19 16.70
C GLU A 215 28.77 -1.89 16.85
N THR A 216 27.96 -1.94 15.79
CA THR A 216 26.65 -2.63 15.83
C THR A 216 26.37 -3.35 14.51
N ASP A 217 26.97 -4.53 14.39
CA ASP A 217 26.48 -5.63 13.57
C ASP A 217 25.42 -6.47 14.33
N THR A 218 24.87 -5.91 15.41
CA THR A 218 23.86 -6.55 16.24
C THR A 218 22.50 -6.48 15.56
N THR A 219 21.91 -7.66 15.34
CA THR A 219 20.49 -7.83 15.03
C THR A 219 19.67 -7.07 16.07
N ALA A 220 18.69 -6.30 15.62
CA ALA A 220 17.70 -5.78 16.55
C ALA A 220 17.00 -6.96 17.24
N ASP A 221 16.50 -6.72 18.45
CA ASP A 221 15.77 -7.73 19.20
C ASP A 221 14.68 -6.99 19.96
N LEU A 222 13.48 -6.99 19.37
CA LEU A 222 12.35 -6.21 19.84
C LEU A 222 11.09 -7.05 19.77
N ASP A 223 10.24 -6.93 20.78
CA ASP A 223 8.90 -7.49 20.73
C ASP A 223 7.97 -6.52 19.98
N SER A 224 7.66 -6.85 18.72
CA SER A 224 6.79 -6.01 17.89
C SER A 224 5.32 -6.08 18.32
N THR A 225 4.93 -7.13 19.04
CA THR A 225 3.56 -7.27 19.57
C THR A 225 3.29 -6.23 20.65
N VAL A 226 4.26 -5.99 21.53
CA VAL A 226 4.23 -4.90 22.52
C VAL A 226 4.13 -3.54 21.83
N ILE A 227 4.92 -3.31 20.78
CA ILE A 227 4.82 -2.07 20.00
C ILE A 227 3.41 -1.91 19.41
N GLY A 228 2.83 -2.97 18.85
CA GLY A 228 1.47 -2.96 18.32
C GLY A 228 0.42 -2.63 19.38
N ARG A 229 0.53 -3.23 20.58
CA ARG A 229 -0.36 -2.97 21.72
C ARG A 229 -0.26 -1.52 22.19
N LEU A 230 0.95 -0.95 22.19
CA LEU A 230 1.21 0.35 22.80
C LEU A 230 1.09 1.54 21.82
N MET A 231 1.35 1.35 20.52
CA MET A 231 1.43 2.45 19.56
C MET A 231 0.11 3.24 19.36
N GLY A 232 -1.01 2.64 19.76
CA GLY A 232 -2.35 3.25 19.72
C GLY A 232 -2.64 4.23 20.86
N TYR A 233 -1.88 4.19 21.96
CA TYR A 233 -2.09 5.11 23.09
C TYR A 233 -1.54 6.51 22.79
N ASP A 234 -2.28 7.53 23.24
CA ASP A 234 -1.88 8.93 23.13
C ASP A 234 -0.59 9.25 23.88
N ALA A 235 -0.22 8.44 24.88
CA ALA A 235 1.06 8.53 25.57
C ALA A 235 2.27 8.45 24.61
N PHE A 236 2.12 7.75 23.47
CA PHE A 236 3.18 7.58 22.45
C PHE A 236 2.99 8.47 21.21
N ALA A 237 2.05 9.42 21.27
CA ALA A 237 1.88 10.42 20.23
C ALA A 237 3.10 11.36 20.14
N ARG A 238 3.13 12.18 19.08
CA ARG A 238 4.09 13.28 18.95
C ARG A 238 3.96 14.20 20.17
N HIS A 239 5.08 14.54 20.81
CA HIS A 239 5.19 15.28 22.08
C HIS A 239 4.90 14.47 23.37
N GLY A 240 4.45 13.22 23.27
CA GLY A 240 4.41 12.28 24.38
C GLY A 240 5.75 11.59 24.60
N LEU A 241 5.75 10.35 25.08
CA LEU A 241 6.93 9.48 25.17
C LEU A 241 7.54 9.17 23.79
N GLY A 242 6.69 9.09 22.77
CA GLY A 242 7.07 8.97 21.36
C GLY A 242 7.59 7.59 20.94
N SER A 243 7.96 7.47 19.66
CA SER A 243 8.37 6.18 19.07
C SER A 243 9.69 5.62 19.64
N ALA A 244 10.54 6.46 20.24
CA ALA A 244 11.75 5.99 20.93
C ALA A 244 11.38 5.09 22.12
N ALA A 245 10.42 5.55 22.93
CA ALA A 245 9.97 4.82 24.11
C ALA A 245 9.31 3.49 23.74
N LEU A 246 8.51 3.45 22.68
CA LEU A 246 7.90 2.21 22.18
C LEU A 246 8.94 1.13 21.90
N VAL A 247 10.00 1.49 21.16
CA VAL A 247 11.03 0.52 20.75
C VAL A 247 11.91 0.11 21.94
N ILE A 248 12.20 1.04 22.87
CA ILE A 248 12.92 0.71 24.11
C ILE A 248 12.11 -0.23 24.99
N ILE A 249 10.81 0.00 25.17
CA ILE A 249 9.93 -0.90 25.93
C ILE A 249 9.85 -2.27 25.23
N GLY A 250 9.70 -2.30 23.90
CA GLY A 250 9.68 -3.55 23.14
C GLY A 250 10.99 -4.35 23.26
N ALA A 251 12.14 -3.67 23.25
CA ALA A 251 13.44 -4.31 23.42
C ALA A 251 13.67 -4.83 24.86
N LEU A 252 13.28 -4.05 25.87
CA LEU A 252 13.36 -4.47 27.28
C LEU A 252 12.37 -5.58 27.63
N HIS A 253 11.26 -5.68 26.90
CA HIS A 253 10.32 -6.79 27.03
C HIS A 253 10.88 -8.08 26.42
N ALA A 254 11.45 -7.99 25.22
CA ALA A 254 12.10 -9.13 24.56
C ALA A 254 13.26 -9.68 25.40
N ARG A 255 14.05 -8.78 26.00
CA ARG A 255 15.16 -9.14 26.89
C ARG A 255 15.24 -8.19 28.09
N ALA A 256 14.99 -8.73 29.28
CA ALA A 256 15.14 -7.98 30.51
C ALA A 256 16.62 -7.73 30.87
N ALA A 257 16.88 -6.77 31.77
CA ALA A 257 18.19 -6.49 32.36
C ALA A 257 19.31 -6.24 31.32
N GLN A 258 19.12 -5.25 30.45
CA GLN A 258 20.11 -4.89 29.42
C GLN A 258 20.97 -3.70 29.83
N THR A 259 22.25 -3.73 29.49
CA THR A 259 23.11 -2.53 29.58
C THR A 259 22.72 -1.49 28.52
N VAL A 260 23.19 -0.24 28.67
CA VAL A 260 22.93 0.82 27.67
C VAL A 260 23.48 0.44 26.28
N ALA A 261 24.63 -0.24 26.20
CA ALA A 261 25.22 -0.67 24.94
C ALA A 261 24.39 -1.76 24.26
N GLU A 262 23.99 -2.78 25.03
CA GLU A 262 23.10 -3.85 24.58
C GLU A 262 21.76 -3.31 24.10
N LEU A 263 21.17 -2.40 24.88
CA LEU A 263 19.88 -1.80 24.59
C LEU A 263 19.93 -0.89 23.37
N ALA A 264 21.06 -0.20 23.12
CA ALA A 264 21.25 0.56 21.88
C ALA A 264 21.26 -0.36 20.64
N GLY A 265 21.86 -1.55 20.76
CA GLY A 265 21.84 -2.59 19.73
C GLY A 265 20.44 -3.14 19.49
N SER A 266 19.82 -3.70 20.54
CA SER A 266 18.50 -4.36 20.44
C SER A 266 17.38 -3.41 20.00
N SER A 267 17.40 -2.15 20.45
CA SER A 267 16.41 -1.13 20.06
C SER A 267 16.76 -0.36 18.78
N SER A 268 17.99 -0.45 18.28
CA SER A 268 18.51 0.39 17.19
C SER A 268 18.33 1.91 17.42
N VAL A 269 18.29 2.34 18.69
CA VAL A 269 18.19 3.75 19.11
C VAL A 269 19.58 4.28 19.45
N SER A 270 19.91 5.51 18.99
CA SER A 270 21.19 6.14 19.33
C SER A 270 21.34 6.33 20.83
N ARG A 271 22.57 6.18 21.36
CA ARG A 271 22.87 6.30 22.80
C ARG A 271 22.32 7.60 23.41
N ALA A 272 22.48 8.74 22.73
CA ALA A 272 21.98 10.03 23.20
C ALA A 272 20.44 10.08 23.29
N THR A 273 19.73 9.41 22.39
CA THR A 273 18.26 9.30 22.45
C THR A 273 17.84 8.31 23.51
N LEU A 274 18.59 7.21 23.67
CA LEU A 274 18.35 6.18 24.66
C LEU A 274 18.42 6.76 26.09
N TYR A 275 19.50 7.46 26.45
CA TYR A 275 19.62 8.11 27.77
C TYR A 275 18.47 9.06 28.08
N ARG A 276 18.13 9.96 27.14
CA ARG A 276 17.02 10.91 27.32
C ARG A 276 15.69 10.21 27.50
N THR A 277 15.47 9.10 26.77
CA THR A 277 14.21 8.37 26.82
C THR A 277 14.10 7.48 28.06
N LEU A 278 15.19 6.82 28.47
CA LEU A 278 15.25 6.03 29.70
C LEU A 278 15.00 6.91 30.92
N ARG A 279 15.62 8.09 30.99
CA ARG A 279 15.34 9.06 32.05
C ARG A 279 13.85 9.41 32.11
N ARG A 280 13.25 9.75 30.96
CA ARG A 280 11.81 10.03 30.92
C ARG A 280 10.97 8.84 31.36
N LEU A 281 11.31 7.61 30.97
CA LEU A 281 10.59 6.42 31.39
C LEU A 281 10.75 6.15 32.90
N ALA A 282 11.93 6.41 33.45
CA ALA A 282 12.24 6.31 34.88
C ALA A 282 11.48 7.37 35.70
N ASP A 283 11.32 8.59 35.18
CA ASP A 283 10.51 9.65 35.81
C ASP A 283 9.02 9.24 35.98
N HIS A 284 8.57 8.25 35.20
CA HIS A 284 7.24 7.64 35.27
C HIS A 284 7.24 6.29 36.03
N GLY A 285 8.39 5.83 36.53
CA GLY A 285 8.54 4.53 37.19
C GLY A 285 8.35 3.32 36.26
N LEU A 286 8.40 3.52 34.95
CA LEU A 286 8.12 2.45 33.96
C LEU A 286 9.35 1.56 33.68
N VAL A 287 10.55 2.06 34.02
CA VAL A 287 11.80 1.31 33.94
C VAL A 287 12.59 1.51 35.22
N HIS A 288 13.39 0.52 35.57
CA HIS A 288 14.30 0.56 36.71
C HIS A 288 15.74 0.37 36.25
N HIS A 289 16.65 1.04 36.95
CA HIS A 289 18.08 0.89 36.79
C HIS A 289 18.62 0.10 37.98
N SER A 290 19.27 -1.03 37.72
CA SER A 290 19.89 -1.89 38.72
C SER A 290 21.33 -2.19 38.32
N GLY A 291 22.28 -1.63 39.05
CA GLY A 291 23.70 -1.71 38.71
C GLY A 291 23.99 -0.99 37.39
N GLU A 292 24.31 -1.75 36.33
CA GLU A 292 24.56 -1.22 34.98
C GLU A 292 23.42 -1.52 33.99
N THR A 293 22.36 -2.19 34.45
CA THR A 293 21.30 -2.72 33.59
C THR A 293 19.97 -2.02 33.81
N TRP A 294 19.16 -2.01 32.75
CA TRP A 294 17.80 -1.49 32.73
C TRP A 294 16.80 -2.60 32.53
N ALA A 295 15.67 -2.53 33.24
CA ALA A 295 14.55 -3.46 33.10
C ALA A 295 13.20 -2.72 33.16
N LEU A 296 12.15 -3.34 32.62
CA LEU A 296 10.78 -2.83 32.78
C LEU A 296 10.28 -3.06 34.20
N ALA A 297 9.44 -2.14 34.69
CA ALA A 297 8.64 -2.40 35.88
C ALA A 297 7.61 -3.52 35.61
N PRO A 298 7.21 -4.30 36.64
CA PRO A 298 6.27 -5.42 36.50
C PRO A 298 4.96 -5.10 35.75
N HIS A 299 4.45 -3.87 35.91
CA HIS A 299 3.20 -3.41 35.28
C HIS A 299 3.41 -2.29 34.24
N ALA A 300 4.63 -2.18 33.73
CA ALA A 300 4.99 -1.12 32.77
C ALA A 300 4.19 -1.19 31.47
N LEU A 301 3.77 -2.39 31.03
CA LEU A 301 2.99 -2.57 29.81
C LEU A 301 1.55 -2.07 29.94
N GLU A 302 1.00 -2.10 31.15
CA GLU A 302 -0.29 -1.50 31.50
C GLU A 302 -0.17 0.02 31.73
N GLY A 303 1.06 0.54 31.74
CA GLY A 303 1.36 1.93 32.02
C GLY A 303 1.38 2.25 33.51
N PHE A 304 1.55 1.25 34.37
CA PHE A 304 1.74 1.45 35.81
C PHE A 304 3.23 1.39 36.13
N GLY A 305 3.73 2.45 36.77
CA GLY A 305 5.11 2.52 37.23
C GLY A 305 5.21 2.30 38.73
N ASP A 306 6.33 1.70 39.13
CA ASP A 306 6.65 1.50 40.53
C ASP A 306 7.65 2.56 41.02
N ARG A 307 7.63 2.83 42.32
CA ARG A 307 8.74 3.54 42.97
C ARG A 307 9.84 2.52 43.26
N PRO A 308 11.08 2.73 42.81
CA PRO A 308 12.21 1.92 43.24
C PRO A 308 12.31 1.98 44.77
N PRO A 309 12.60 0.86 45.45
CA PRO A 309 12.70 0.82 46.91
C PRO A 309 13.83 1.70 47.48
N GLU A 310 14.83 2.06 46.67
CA GLU A 310 15.98 2.89 47.08
C GLU A 310 15.88 4.38 46.65
N ALA A 311 14.81 4.78 45.96
CA ALA A 311 14.69 6.16 45.51
C ALA A 311 14.40 7.09 46.70
N ALA A 312 15.25 8.10 46.91
CA ALA A 312 14.93 9.20 47.81
C ALA A 312 13.57 9.81 47.38
N PRO A 313 12.70 10.20 48.33
CA PRO A 313 11.33 10.64 48.05
C PRO A 313 11.21 11.85 47.10
N GLU A 314 12.32 12.48 46.72
CA GLU A 314 12.39 13.68 45.89
C GLU A 314 12.68 13.43 44.39
N GLU A 315 13.07 12.23 43.96
CA GLU A 315 13.55 12.00 42.57
C GLU A 315 12.48 11.53 41.57
N ILE A 316 11.34 11.00 42.01
CA ILE A 316 10.24 10.56 41.11
C ILE A 316 9.02 11.45 41.30
N VAL A 317 8.78 12.30 40.31
CA VAL A 317 7.76 13.35 40.37
C VAL A 317 6.33 12.81 40.42
N GLU A 318 6.06 11.60 39.89
CA GLU A 318 4.86 10.79 40.18
C GLU A 318 4.88 9.53 39.31
N PRO A 319 4.69 8.31 39.86
CA PRO A 319 4.64 7.09 39.07
C PRO A 319 3.45 7.11 38.10
N ALA A 320 3.62 6.47 36.95
CA ALA A 320 2.54 6.33 35.98
C ALA A 320 1.39 5.49 36.58
N ARG A 321 0.15 5.94 36.32
CA ARG A 321 -1.09 5.27 36.75
C ARG A 321 -1.97 4.95 35.55
N GLY A 322 -1.37 4.30 34.56
CA GLY A 322 -1.97 3.99 33.27
C GLY A 322 -1.58 4.97 32.17
N TRP A 323 -1.72 4.52 30.92
CA TRP A 323 -1.32 5.29 29.74
C TRP A 323 -2.10 6.59 29.53
N GLU A 324 -3.34 6.68 30.00
CA GLU A 324 -4.16 7.91 29.92
C GLU A 324 -3.60 9.02 30.83
N ALA A 325 -3.14 8.68 32.03
CA ALA A 325 -2.50 9.61 32.94
C ALA A 325 -1.18 10.13 32.36
N VAL A 326 -0.38 9.24 31.78
CA VAL A 326 0.86 9.61 31.07
C VAL A 326 0.55 10.55 29.90
N ALA A 327 -0.46 10.26 29.10
CA ALA A 327 -0.88 11.14 27.99
C ALA A 327 -1.33 12.51 28.48
N THR A 328 -2.07 12.57 29.60
CA THR A 328 -2.53 13.84 30.21
C THR A 328 -1.34 14.68 30.67
N ARG A 329 -0.35 14.06 31.34
CA ARG A 329 0.86 14.74 31.81
C ARG A 329 1.72 15.32 30.68
N HIS A 330 1.73 14.67 29.51
CA HIS A 330 2.40 15.21 28.32
C HIS A 330 1.50 16.08 27.42
N GLY A 331 0.25 16.35 27.83
CA GLY A 331 -0.70 17.15 27.05
C GLY A 331 -1.15 16.50 25.73
N THR A 332 -0.96 15.19 25.58
CA THR A 332 -1.31 14.44 24.36
C THR A 332 -2.65 13.71 24.46
N ALA A 333 -3.32 13.75 25.61
CA ALA A 333 -4.64 13.14 25.78
C ALA A 333 -5.64 13.63 24.70
N GLY A 334 -6.37 12.68 24.11
CA GLY A 334 -7.37 12.93 23.07
C GLY A 334 -6.79 13.28 21.70
N VAL A 335 -5.48 13.14 21.45
CA VAL A 335 -4.89 13.36 20.12
C VAL A 335 -5.42 12.32 19.12
N ALA A 336 -5.47 11.04 19.49
CA ALA A 336 -6.01 9.98 18.65
C ALA A 336 -7.49 10.19 18.38
N SER A 337 -8.29 10.52 19.41
CA SER A 337 -9.72 10.79 19.27
C SER A 337 -9.99 11.99 18.36
N ARG A 338 -9.27 13.11 18.54
CA ARG A 338 -9.36 14.27 17.64
C ARG A 338 -9.00 13.91 16.21
N ARG A 339 -7.94 13.12 16.01
CA ARG A 339 -7.55 12.64 14.69
C ARG A 339 -8.64 11.78 14.07
N LYS A 340 -9.18 10.81 14.79
CA LYS A 340 -10.31 9.96 14.35
C LYS A 340 -11.54 10.79 14.02
N ALA A 341 -11.85 11.84 14.80
CA ALA A 341 -12.99 12.72 14.56
C ALA A 341 -12.81 13.57 13.29
N VAL A 342 -11.65 14.21 13.12
CA VAL A 342 -11.28 14.88 11.85
C VAL A 342 -11.41 13.88 10.70
N HIS A 343 -10.96 12.66 10.94
CA HIS A 343 -10.98 11.63 9.94
C HIS A 343 -12.38 11.13 9.57
N ALA A 344 -13.29 11.04 10.53
CA ALA A 344 -14.70 10.75 10.32
C ALA A 344 -15.41 11.89 9.59
N ALA A 345 -15.14 13.15 9.95
CA ALA A 345 -15.73 14.31 9.31
C ALA A 345 -15.36 14.41 7.82
N GLU A 346 -14.08 14.20 7.51
CA GLU A 346 -13.58 14.12 6.13
C GLU A 346 -14.21 12.95 5.34
N ARG A 347 -14.42 11.77 5.96
CA ARG A 347 -15.14 10.64 5.32
C ARG A 347 -16.58 11.02 4.99
N ALA A 348 -17.29 11.60 5.95
CA ALA A 348 -18.66 12.05 5.76
C ALA A 348 -18.75 13.14 4.68
N ALA A 349 -17.77 14.04 4.60
CA ALA A 349 -17.72 15.06 3.55
C ALA A 349 -17.45 14.46 2.17
N TYR A 350 -16.51 13.52 2.07
CA TYR A 350 -16.23 12.82 0.82
C TYR A 350 -17.41 11.98 0.36
N GLN A 351 -18.08 11.26 1.28
CA GLN A 351 -19.28 10.50 0.96
C GLN A 351 -20.41 11.41 0.45
N ARG A 352 -20.66 12.55 1.11
CA ARG A 352 -21.61 13.56 0.63
C ARG A 352 -21.22 14.14 -0.74
N ALA A 353 -19.92 14.23 -1.05
CA ALA A 353 -19.47 14.67 -2.36
C ALA A 353 -19.72 13.60 -3.43
N LEU A 354 -19.47 12.32 -3.12
CA LEU A 354 -19.80 11.20 -4.00
C LEU A 354 -21.30 11.07 -4.23
N GLU A 355 -22.12 11.23 -3.19
CA GLU A 355 -23.58 11.22 -3.28
C GLU A 355 -24.06 12.36 -4.19
N ARG A 356 -23.57 13.59 -4.00
CA ARG A 356 -23.87 14.72 -4.91
C ARG A 356 -23.45 14.47 -6.36
N LEU A 357 -22.28 13.87 -6.57
CA LEU A 357 -21.84 13.48 -7.92
C LEU A 357 -22.74 12.38 -8.53
N SER A 358 -23.26 11.48 -7.70
CA SER A 358 -24.23 10.46 -8.13
C SER A 358 -25.61 11.04 -8.39
N GLU A 359 -26.02 12.09 -7.67
CA GLU A 359 -27.27 12.82 -7.92
C GLU A 359 -27.21 13.64 -9.21
N HIS A 360 -26.03 14.20 -9.54
CA HIS A 360 -25.77 14.85 -10.82
C HIS A 360 -25.63 13.86 -12.00
N ARG A 361 -25.43 12.57 -11.73
CA ARG A 361 -25.67 11.51 -12.71
C ARG A 361 -27.17 11.21 -12.69
N SER A 362 -27.91 12.02 -13.43
CA SER A 362 -29.36 12.02 -13.60
C SER A 362 -30.02 10.64 -13.37
N LYS A 363 -30.93 10.55 -12.39
CA LYS A 363 -31.69 9.32 -12.08
C LYS A 363 -32.52 8.91 -13.30
N ALA A 364 -32.56 7.61 -13.58
CA ALA A 364 -33.41 7.04 -14.60
C ALA A 364 -34.87 7.51 -14.45
N VAL A 365 -35.46 8.04 -15.53
CA VAL A 365 -36.85 8.48 -15.57
C VAL A 365 -37.71 7.26 -15.89
N VAL A 366 -38.74 6.99 -15.09
CA VAL A 366 -39.73 5.95 -15.42
C VAL A 366 -40.78 6.56 -16.34
N ILE A 367 -40.84 6.06 -17.57
CA ILE A 367 -41.85 6.47 -18.56
C ILE A 367 -42.81 5.30 -18.79
N VAL A 368 -44.11 5.56 -18.87
CA VAL A 368 -45.12 4.54 -19.18
C VAL A 368 -45.36 4.52 -20.68
N ARG A 369 -45.11 3.39 -21.34
CA ARG A 369 -45.41 3.15 -22.76
C ARG A 369 -46.25 1.88 -22.88
N ASP A 370 -47.39 1.97 -23.56
CA ASP A 370 -48.33 0.85 -23.78
C ASP A 370 -48.75 0.12 -22.49
N GLY A 371 -48.98 0.86 -21.40
CA GLY A 371 -49.39 0.32 -20.10
C GLY A 371 -48.27 -0.35 -19.28
N ARG A 372 -47.03 -0.35 -19.76
CA ARG A 372 -45.85 -0.89 -19.04
C ARG A 372 -44.93 0.25 -18.57
N GLN A 373 -44.50 0.18 -17.31
CA GLN A 373 -43.49 1.08 -16.75
C GLN A 373 -42.10 0.69 -17.29
N VAL A 374 -41.43 1.60 -17.97
CA VAL A 374 -40.07 1.40 -18.51
C VAL A 374 -39.13 2.37 -17.78
N VAL A 375 -38.11 1.81 -17.14
CA VAL A 375 -37.02 2.59 -16.52
C VAL A 375 -36.08 3.05 -17.62
N VAL A 376 -36.10 4.34 -17.96
CA VAL A 376 -35.20 4.93 -18.95
C VAL A 376 -34.02 5.55 -18.21
N PRO A 377 -32.80 4.98 -18.28
CA PRO A 377 -31.62 5.62 -17.70
C PRO A 377 -31.51 7.03 -18.28
N ALA A 378 -31.19 8.01 -17.42
CA ALA A 378 -31.19 9.39 -17.88
C ALA A 378 -30.18 9.59 -19.01
N PRO A 379 -30.48 10.51 -19.95
CA PRO A 379 -29.59 10.77 -21.07
C PRO A 379 -28.23 11.19 -20.51
N ARG A 380 -27.22 10.42 -20.91
CA ARG A 380 -25.85 10.71 -20.50
C ARG A 380 -25.38 11.97 -21.26
N PRO A 381 -24.49 12.80 -20.68
CA PRO A 381 -24.00 14.02 -21.35
C PRO A 381 -23.28 13.77 -22.69
N ASP A 382 -23.04 12.51 -23.07
CA ASP A 382 -22.51 12.03 -24.35
C ASP A 382 -23.58 11.60 -25.38
N GLU A 383 -24.88 11.64 -25.07
CA GLU A 383 -25.96 11.31 -26.01
C GLU A 383 -26.48 12.54 -26.77
N VAL A 384 -26.63 12.42 -28.09
CA VAL A 384 -27.10 13.49 -28.97
C VAL A 384 -28.63 13.58 -28.92
N PRO A 385 -29.23 14.77 -28.65
CA PRO A 385 -30.68 14.96 -28.69
C PRO A 385 -31.27 14.51 -30.03
N THR A 386 -32.40 13.80 -30.01
CA THR A 386 -33.09 13.29 -31.22
C THR A 386 -33.45 14.39 -32.22
N ALA A 387 -33.64 15.62 -31.76
CA ALA A 387 -33.88 16.78 -32.61
C ALA A 387 -32.69 17.14 -33.52
N TRP A 388 -31.49 16.65 -33.21
CA TRP A 388 -30.27 16.88 -33.98
C TRP A 388 -29.90 15.67 -34.85
N HIS A 389 -30.83 14.72 -35.00
CA HIS A 389 -30.63 13.53 -35.83
C HIS A 389 -31.12 13.82 -37.25
N ALA A 390 -30.24 13.67 -38.22
CA ALA A 390 -30.63 13.61 -39.62
C ALA A 390 -31.10 12.18 -39.99
N PRO A 391 -31.96 11.99 -41.02
CA PRO A 391 -32.48 10.68 -41.41
C PRO A 391 -31.42 9.66 -41.83
N ASP A 392 -30.23 10.14 -42.20
CA ASP A 392 -29.08 9.35 -42.65
C ASP A 392 -28.07 9.05 -41.52
N GLY A 393 -28.40 9.36 -40.27
CA GLY A 393 -27.52 9.18 -39.11
C GLY A 393 -26.45 10.26 -38.97
N CYS A 394 -26.51 11.34 -39.76
CA CYS A 394 -25.70 12.53 -39.56
C CYS A 394 -26.18 13.36 -38.37
N VAL A 395 -25.25 14.14 -37.81
CA VAL A 395 -25.57 15.11 -36.77
C VAL A 395 -25.93 16.43 -37.44
N LEU A 396 -27.09 16.98 -37.09
CA LEU A 396 -27.47 18.33 -37.47
C LEU A 396 -26.83 19.32 -36.50
N ASP A 397 -26.16 20.34 -37.03
CA ASP A 397 -25.72 21.47 -36.25
C ASP A 397 -26.95 22.20 -35.68
N PRO A 398 -27.06 22.36 -34.34
CA PRO A 398 -28.23 22.96 -33.71
C PRO A 398 -28.42 24.45 -34.02
N VAL A 399 -27.37 25.13 -34.47
CA VAL A 399 -27.39 26.57 -34.79
C VAL A 399 -27.71 26.79 -36.26
N THR A 400 -27.19 25.94 -37.15
CA THR A 400 -27.31 26.13 -38.61
C THR A 400 -28.31 25.18 -39.27
N GLY A 401 -28.77 24.15 -38.56
CA GLY A 401 -29.67 23.10 -39.07
C GLY A 401 -29.04 22.24 -40.17
N SER A 402 -27.74 22.40 -40.43
CA SER A 402 -27.03 21.75 -41.52
C SER A 402 -26.34 20.47 -41.03
N ALA A 403 -26.25 19.47 -41.89
CA ALA A 403 -25.56 18.23 -41.54
C ALA A 403 -24.06 18.47 -41.35
N ALA A 404 -23.52 18.09 -40.19
CA ALA A 404 -22.10 18.09 -39.90
C ALA A 404 -21.49 16.80 -40.49
N PRO A 405 -20.75 16.88 -41.61
CA PRO A 405 -20.35 15.71 -42.39
C PRO A 405 -19.37 14.80 -41.64
N ASP A 406 -18.61 15.37 -40.71
CA ASP A 406 -17.59 14.66 -39.92
C ASP A 406 -18.16 13.94 -38.69
N TRP A 407 -19.45 14.09 -38.40
CA TRP A 407 -20.07 13.52 -37.21
C TRP A 407 -21.23 12.59 -37.57
N ARG A 408 -21.25 11.41 -36.94
CA ARG A 408 -22.34 10.42 -37.06
C ARG A 408 -22.87 10.04 -35.69
N ILE A 409 -24.11 9.59 -35.67
CA ILE A 409 -24.80 9.11 -34.49
C ILE A 409 -24.77 7.59 -34.52
N ALA A 410 -24.16 6.98 -33.51
CA ALA A 410 -24.12 5.53 -33.33
C ALA A 410 -25.51 4.98 -32.97
N THR A 411 -25.71 3.67 -33.11
CA THR A 411 -26.96 2.99 -32.71
C THR A 411 -27.30 3.13 -31.23
N ASP A 412 -26.33 3.48 -30.37
CA ASP A 412 -26.52 3.77 -28.95
C ASP A 412 -26.66 5.28 -28.64
N GLY A 413 -26.81 6.13 -29.66
CA GLY A 413 -27.08 7.57 -29.52
C GLY A 413 -25.85 8.47 -29.36
N ARG A 414 -24.64 7.90 -29.43
CA ARG A 414 -23.37 8.64 -29.25
C ARG A 414 -22.80 9.24 -30.53
N LEU A 415 -21.98 10.28 -30.37
CA LEU A 415 -21.22 10.90 -31.46
C LEU A 415 -19.98 10.08 -31.85
N ILE A 416 -19.91 9.72 -33.12
CA ILE A 416 -18.70 9.20 -33.77
C ILE A 416 -18.15 10.31 -34.66
N LEU A 417 -16.94 10.77 -34.38
CA LEU A 417 -16.18 11.64 -35.27
C LEU A 417 -15.54 10.77 -36.38
N ILE A 418 -16.01 10.93 -37.61
CA ILE A 418 -15.40 10.34 -38.79
C ILE A 418 -14.28 11.26 -39.23
N THR A 419 -13.04 10.80 -39.09
CA THR A 419 -11.88 11.53 -39.64
C THR A 419 -11.65 11.12 -41.09
N PRO A 420 -11.11 12.00 -41.97
CA PRO A 420 -10.85 11.68 -43.38
C PRO A 420 -9.90 10.49 -43.62
N ALA A 421 -9.25 9.97 -42.56
CA ALA A 421 -8.37 8.82 -42.59
C ALA A 421 -9.07 7.49 -42.24
N ASP A 422 -10.32 7.50 -41.78
CA ASP A 422 -11.10 6.30 -41.50
C ASP A 422 -11.80 5.80 -42.78
N GLN A 423 -11.25 4.73 -43.37
CA GLN A 423 -11.81 4.04 -44.54
C GLN A 423 -12.82 2.94 -44.15
N ARG A 424 -13.15 2.81 -42.86
CA ARG A 424 -14.07 1.79 -42.35
C ARG A 424 -15.51 2.19 -42.61
N SER A 425 -16.33 1.22 -43.02
CA SER A 425 -17.77 1.41 -43.18
C SER A 425 -18.45 1.65 -41.82
N TYR A 426 -19.66 2.21 -41.86
CA TYR A 426 -20.44 2.48 -40.63
C TYR A 426 -20.60 1.23 -39.76
N ASP A 427 -20.89 0.07 -40.36
CA ASP A 427 -21.08 -1.18 -39.64
C ASP A 427 -19.78 -1.66 -38.98
N GLU A 428 -18.63 -1.44 -39.61
CA GLU A 428 -17.31 -1.75 -39.05
C GLU A 428 -16.93 -0.82 -37.90
N LEU A 429 -17.36 0.45 -37.95
CA LEU A 429 -17.17 1.40 -36.85
C LEU A 429 -18.11 1.09 -35.67
N ALA A 430 -19.35 0.71 -35.95
CA ALA A 430 -20.32 0.28 -34.94
C ALA A 430 -19.86 -1.01 -34.24
N ALA A 431 -19.34 -1.98 -35.00
CA ALA A 431 -18.78 -3.22 -34.45
C ALA A 431 -17.53 -2.95 -33.59
N ALA A 432 -16.60 -2.13 -34.06
CA ALA A 432 -15.40 -1.76 -33.30
C ALA A 432 -15.73 -1.01 -32.00
N HIS A 433 -16.75 -0.15 -32.02
CA HIS A 433 -17.21 0.54 -30.82
C HIS A 433 -17.91 -0.40 -29.83
N ALA A 434 -18.71 -1.36 -30.31
CA ALA A 434 -19.33 -2.39 -29.47
C ALA A 434 -18.30 -3.32 -28.83
N GLU A 435 -17.25 -3.69 -29.57
CA GLU A 435 -16.13 -4.49 -29.08
C GLU A 435 -15.32 -3.72 -28.01
N ALA A 436 -14.94 -2.48 -28.28
CA ALA A 436 -14.26 -1.61 -27.31
C ALA A 436 -15.10 -1.38 -26.04
N ARG A 437 -16.43 -1.31 -26.18
CA ARG A 437 -17.35 -1.21 -25.04
C ARG A 437 -17.41 -2.51 -24.23
N SER A 438 -17.47 -3.66 -24.87
CA SER A 438 -17.40 -4.96 -24.17
C SER A 438 -16.06 -5.14 -23.45
N GLU A 439 -14.97 -4.68 -24.04
CA GLU A 439 -13.65 -4.68 -23.39
C GLU A 439 -13.59 -3.75 -22.19
N TRP A 440 -14.23 -2.57 -22.26
CA TRP A 440 -14.26 -1.60 -21.15
C TRP A 440 -15.16 -2.07 -20.00
N GLU A 441 -16.33 -2.66 -20.30
CA GLU A 441 -17.24 -3.23 -19.30
C GLU A 441 -16.64 -4.47 -18.62
N CYS A 442 -15.87 -5.30 -19.35
CA CYS A 442 -15.14 -6.45 -18.81
C CYS A 442 -13.81 -6.08 -18.10
N ALA A 443 -13.32 -4.85 -18.24
CA ALA A 443 -12.12 -4.34 -17.58
C ALA A 443 -12.37 -3.62 -16.24
N THR A 444 -13.63 -3.50 -15.83
CA THR A 444 -14.08 -3.10 -14.48
C THR A 444 -14.26 -4.29 -13.57
#